data_AF-A0A941S1C0-F1
#
_entry.id   AF-A0A941S1C0-F1
#
_cell.length_a   1.000
_cell.length_b   1.000
_cell.length_c   1.000
_cell.angle_alpha   90.00
_cell.angle_beta   90.00
_cell.angle_gamma   90.00
#
_symmetry.space_group_name_H-M   'P 1'
#
loop_
_entity.id
_entity.type
_entity.pdbx_description
1 polymer ?
#
loop_
_entity_poly.entity_id
_entity_poly.type
_entity_poly.pdbx_seq_one_letter_code
_entity_poly.pdbx_strand_id
1 'polypeptide(L)'
;MTNTNCLQGIRCPACGQKDRFKITALITCIVTDDGSEPVGDHDWDDESNAHCPGCGFDGTLGYFRTGSHLPPDPEGMNEHRSEWAAAALLAFMEATGTDEEDALGDLLGDLMHWADRNNFDFESALDRARCHYVEETAGDGGAK
;
A
#
# COMPACT_ATOMS: atom_id res chain seq x y z
N MET A 1 -3.75 2.69 -33.87
CA MET A 1 -4.38 1.84 -32.83
C MET A 1 -4.31 2.58 -31.52
N THR A 2 -5.42 2.75 -30.81
CA THR A 2 -5.44 3.41 -29.50
C THR A 2 -4.95 2.42 -28.46
N ASN A 3 -3.85 2.73 -27.77
CA ASN A 3 -3.40 1.87 -26.68
C ASN A 3 -4.45 1.92 -25.56
N THR A 4 -5.16 0.81 -25.37
CA THR A 4 -6.27 0.65 -24.42
C THR A 4 -5.77 -0.20 -23.25
N ASN A 5 -6.12 0.19 -22.01
CA ASN A 5 -5.75 -0.48 -20.75
C ASN A 5 -4.33 -0.25 -20.21
N CYS A 6 -3.52 0.66 -20.76
CA CYS A 6 -2.21 1.05 -20.18
C CYS A 6 -2.25 1.46 -18.70
N LEU A 7 -3.38 2.02 -18.25
CA LEU A 7 -3.57 2.53 -16.88
C LEU A 7 -4.37 1.59 -15.98
N GLN A 8 -4.71 0.39 -16.45
CA GLN A 8 -5.45 -0.57 -15.65
C GLN A 8 -4.64 -0.91 -14.39
N GLY A 9 -5.27 -0.78 -13.22
CA GLY A 9 -4.63 -1.04 -11.93
C GLY A 9 -3.72 0.08 -11.42
N ILE A 10 -3.55 1.20 -12.14
CA ILE A 10 -2.70 2.31 -11.71
C ILE A 10 -3.57 3.41 -11.06
N ARG A 11 -3.21 3.79 -9.83
CA ARG A 11 -3.87 4.84 -9.05
C ARG A 11 -2.81 5.65 -8.29
N CYS A 12 -2.91 6.97 -8.29
CA CYS A 12 -2.02 7.76 -7.43
C CYS A 12 -2.24 7.39 -5.95
N PRO A 13 -1.20 7.00 -5.20
CA PRO A 13 -1.35 6.65 -3.78
C PRO A 13 -1.71 7.86 -2.91
N ALA A 14 -1.33 9.07 -3.32
CA ALA A 14 -1.59 10.30 -2.57
C ALA A 14 -2.96 10.94 -2.84
N CYS A 15 -3.35 11.15 -4.10
CA CYS A 15 -4.60 11.85 -4.45
C CYS A 15 -5.69 10.96 -5.07
N GLY A 16 -5.37 9.70 -5.34
CA GLY A 16 -6.33 8.73 -5.85
C GLY A 16 -6.74 8.88 -7.32
N GLN A 17 -6.24 9.87 -8.07
CA GLN A 17 -6.55 10.03 -9.51
C GLN A 17 -6.01 8.84 -10.31
N LYS A 18 -6.69 8.52 -11.42
CA LYS A 18 -6.39 7.37 -12.29
C LYS A 18 -6.28 7.76 -13.77
N ASP A 19 -6.48 9.04 -14.10
CA ASP A 19 -6.73 9.49 -15.47
C ASP A 19 -5.45 9.58 -16.30
N ARG A 20 -4.34 10.01 -15.69
CA ARG A 20 -3.07 10.22 -16.39
C ARG A 20 -1.85 10.13 -15.47
N PHE A 21 -0.77 9.59 -15.99
CA PHE A 21 0.53 9.50 -15.29
C PHE A 21 1.65 9.77 -16.29
N LYS A 22 2.78 10.31 -15.82
CA LYS A 22 4.02 10.28 -16.58
C LYS A 22 4.80 9.06 -16.09
N ILE A 23 5.10 8.12 -16.97
CA ILE A 23 5.84 6.90 -16.63
C ILE A 23 7.09 6.88 -17.51
N THR A 24 8.25 6.67 -16.89
CA THR A 24 9.51 6.46 -17.58
C THR A 24 9.50 5.07 -18.20
N ALA A 25 9.73 4.98 -19.51
CA ALA A 25 9.79 3.72 -20.22
C ALA A 25 11.23 3.38 -20.61
N LEU A 26 11.57 2.09 -20.60
CA LEU A 26 12.78 1.59 -21.22
C LEU A 26 12.49 1.31 -22.70
N ILE A 27 13.22 1.95 -23.60
CA ILE A 27 13.00 1.85 -25.04
C ILE A 27 14.32 1.59 -25.77
N THR A 28 14.23 0.83 -26.86
CA THR A 28 15.34 0.67 -27.81
C THR A 28 15.23 1.76 -28.87
N CYS A 29 16.33 2.43 -29.19
CA CYS A 29 16.36 3.47 -30.23
C CYS A 29 17.43 3.16 -31.27
N ILE A 30 17.13 3.47 -32.54
CA ILE A 30 18.16 3.67 -33.56
C ILE A 30 18.76 5.05 -33.30
N VAL A 31 20.08 5.13 -33.17
CA VAL A 31 20.81 6.37 -32.91
C VAL A 31 21.75 6.64 -34.07
N THR A 32 21.72 7.87 -34.57
CA THR A 32 22.58 8.41 -35.63
C THR A 32 23.09 9.79 -35.23
N ASP A 33 24.00 10.37 -36.03
CA ASP A 33 24.48 11.73 -35.79
C ASP A 33 23.37 12.79 -35.93
N ASP A 34 22.29 12.49 -36.66
CA ASP A 34 21.15 13.38 -36.87
C ASP A 34 20.06 13.25 -35.79
N GLY A 35 20.17 12.27 -34.89
CA GLY A 35 19.22 12.08 -33.78
C GLY A 35 18.94 10.61 -33.43
N SER A 36 17.82 10.38 -32.74
CA SER A 36 17.41 9.06 -32.27
C SER A 36 15.92 8.80 -32.51
N GLU A 37 15.59 7.60 -32.98
CA GLU A 37 14.22 7.16 -33.21
C GLU A 37 13.92 5.86 -32.45
N PRO A 38 12.81 5.77 -31.69
CA PRO A 38 12.46 4.55 -30.99
C PRO A 38 12.07 3.44 -31.96
N VAL A 39 12.41 2.20 -31.59
CA VAL A 39 12.05 1.00 -32.34
C VAL A 39 11.34 0.02 -31.42
N GLY A 40 10.21 -0.49 -31.89
CA GLY A 40 9.38 -1.43 -31.15
C GLY A 40 8.39 -0.73 -30.21
N ASP A 41 7.87 -1.50 -29.26
CA ASP A 41 6.94 -1.01 -28.24
C ASP A 41 7.68 -0.32 -27.09
N HIS A 42 6.96 0.54 -26.37
CA HIS A 42 7.47 1.15 -25.15
C HIS A 42 7.12 0.28 -23.96
N ASP A 43 8.14 -0.12 -23.19
CA ASP A 43 7.96 -1.02 -22.05
C ASP A 43 8.21 -0.30 -20.72
N TRP A 44 7.47 -0.69 -19.70
CA TRP A 44 7.58 -0.17 -18.33
C TRP A 44 7.11 -1.23 -17.33
N ASP A 45 7.75 -1.25 -16.18
CA ASP A 45 7.56 -2.21 -15.10
C ASP A 45 7.28 -1.51 -13.76
N ASP A 46 7.21 -2.26 -12.67
CA ASP A 46 6.96 -1.72 -11.33
C ASP A 46 8.12 -0.88 -10.78
N GLU A 47 9.32 -0.99 -11.33
CA GLU A 47 10.50 -0.23 -10.93
C GLU A 47 10.62 1.10 -11.69
N SER A 48 9.92 1.21 -12.82
CA SER A 48 9.88 2.40 -13.66
C SER A 48 9.37 3.62 -12.88
N ASN A 49 10.06 4.76 -12.99
CA ASN A 49 9.64 6.00 -12.32
C ASN A 49 8.29 6.48 -12.86
N ALA A 50 7.41 6.91 -11.95
CA ALA A 50 6.09 7.41 -12.24
C ALA A 50 5.79 8.70 -11.46
N HIS A 51 5.16 9.65 -12.15
CA HIS A 51 4.80 10.96 -11.60
C HIS A 51 3.31 11.23 -11.78
N CYS A 52 2.68 11.70 -10.70
CA CYS A 52 1.29 12.10 -10.67
C CYS A 52 1.13 13.58 -11.08
N PRO A 53 0.53 13.90 -12.24
CA PRO A 53 0.29 15.28 -12.64
C PRO A 53 -0.82 15.99 -11.85
N GLY A 54 -1.59 15.27 -11.02
CA GLY A 54 -2.67 15.83 -10.21
C GLY A 54 -2.19 16.47 -8.90
N CYS A 55 -1.24 15.81 -8.21
CA CYS A 55 -0.73 16.28 -6.91
C CYS A 55 0.80 16.39 -6.84
N GLY A 56 1.53 15.97 -7.88
CA GLY A 56 2.99 16.01 -7.91
C GLY A 56 3.69 14.85 -7.19
N PHE A 57 2.97 13.81 -6.75
CA PHE A 57 3.61 12.64 -6.15
C PHE A 57 4.52 11.93 -7.15
N ASP A 58 5.74 11.64 -6.72
CA ASP A 58 6.79 10.93 -7.46
C ASP A 58 7.14 9.62 -6.75
N GLY A 59 7.24 8.52 -7.49
CA GLY A 59 7.63 7.20 -6.96
C GLY A 59 7.76 6.17 -8.08
N THR A 60 8.12 4.93 -7.75
CA THR A 60 8.11 3.84 -8.75
C THR A 60 6.67 3.46 -9.11
N LEU A 61 6.46 2.92 -10.30
CA LEU A 61 5.13 2.52 -10.77
C LEU A 61 4.47 1.48 -9.85
N GLY A 62 5.27 0.67 -9.17
CA GLY A 62 4.83 -0.24 -8.11
C GLY A 62 3.99 0.47 -7.06
N TYR A 63 4.43 1.63 -6.54
CA TYR A 63 3.65 2.42 -5.57
C TYR A 63 2.27 2.83 -6.10
N PHE A 64 2.17 3.08 -7.41
CA PHE A 64 0.91 3.44 -8.05
C PHE A 64 0.01 2.24 -8.32
N ARG A 65 0.54 1.02 -8.38
CA ARG A 65 -0.23 -0.21 -8.58
C ARG A 65 -0.67 -0.85 -7.26
N THR A 66 0.23 -0.89 -6.29
CA THR A 66 -0.01 -1.51 -4.97
C THR A 66 -0.61 -0.53 -3.98
N GLY A 67 -0.46 0.78 -4.23
CA GLY A 67 -1.05 1.81 -3.38
C GLY A 67 -0.43 1.88 -2.00
N SER A 68 0.87 1.54 -1.84
CA SER A 68 1.57 1.65 -0.55
C SER A 68 1.83 3.12 -0.15
N HIS A 69 0.74 3.87 0.02
CA HIS A 69 0.69 4.95 0.99
C HIS A 69 0.52 4.30 2.36
N LEU A 70 1.65 3.85 2.92
CA LEU A 70 1.67 3.56 4.35
C LEU A 70 1.31 4.85 5.09
N PRO A 71 0.51 4.76 6.17
CA PRO A 71 0.31 5.90 7.02
C PRO A 71 1.65 6.49 7.51
N PRO A 72 1.70 7.79 7.79
CA PRO A 72 2.83 8.40 8.49
C PRO A 72 3.22 7.59 9.73
N ASP A 73 4.53 7.50 9.98
CA ASP A 73 5.09 6.86 11.17
C ASP A 73 5.92 7.89 11.95
N PRO A 74 5.27 8.87 12.62
CA PRO A 74 5.97 9.95 13.31
C PRO A 74 6.86 9.44 14.45
N GLU A 75 6.53 8.27 15.01
CA GLU A 75 7.29 7.66 16.10
C GLU A 75 8.32 6.63 15.62
N GLY A 76 8.31 6.25 14.34
CA GLY A 76 9.15 5.17 13.80
C GLY A 76 8.81 3.80 14.40
N MET A 77 7.57 3.57 14.82
CA MET A 77 7.12 2.40 15.57
C MET A 77 6.10 1.55 14.81
N ASN A 78 5.59 2.02 13.67
CA ASN A 78 4.51 1.33 12.95
C ASN A 78 4.99 0.02 12.32
N GLU A 79 6.26 -0.06 11.91
CA GLU A 79 6.88 -1.32 11.48
C GLU A 79 6.93 -2.35 12.62
N HIS A 80 7.39 -1.95 13.80
CA HIS A 80 7.43 -2.83 14.98
C HIS A 80 6.03 -3.28 15.42
N ARG A 81 5.05 -2.38 15.43
CA ARG A 81 3.64 -2.72 15.71
C ARG A 81 3.12 -3.77 14.72
N SER A 82 3.47 -3.63 13.44
CA SER A 82 3.13 -4.61 12.39
C SER A 82 3.83 -5.96 12.62
N GLU A 83 5.11 -5.98 13.00
CA GLU A 83 5.85 -7.21 13.30
C GLU A 83 5.24 -7.98 14.49
N TRP A 84 4.81 -7.27 15.54
CA TRP A 84 4.15 -7.91 16.69
C TRP A 84 2.81 -8.53 16.29
N ALA A 85 2.03 -7.86 15.45
CA ALA A 85 0.79 -8.41 14.92
C ALA A 85 1.03 -9.64 14.02
N ALA A 86 2.07 -9.60 13.19
CA ALA A 86 2.48 -10.74 12.37
C ALA A 86 2.84 -11.96 13.22
N ALA A 87 3.56 -11.77 14.33
CA ALA A 87 3.87 -12.86 15.26
C ALA A 87 2.61 -13.51 15.86
N ALA A 88 1.59 -12.71 16.18
CA ALA A 88 0.32 -13.23 16.69
C ALA A 88 -0.44 -14.03 15.61
N LEU A 89 -0.47 -13.53 14.37
CA LEU A 89 -1.09 -14.23 13.24
C LEU A 89 -0.38 -15.56 12.93
N LEU A 90 0.96 -15.57 12.92
CA LEU A 90 1.74 -16.79 12.72
C LEU A 90 1.43 -17.85 13.78
N ALA A 91 1.39 -17.45 15.06
CA ALA A 91 1.06 -18.37 16.15
C ALA A 91 -0.39 -18.89 16.04
N PHE A 92 -1.33 -18.04 15.62
CA PHE A 92 -2.72 -18.44 15.38
C PHE A 92 -2.83 -19.45 14.24
N MET A 93 -2.19 -19.19 13.09
CA MET A 93 -2.18 -20.10 11.95
C MET A 93 -1.53 -21.44 12.30
N GLU A 94 -0.43 -21.45 13.07
CA GLU A 94 0.20 -22.69 13.53
C GLU A 94 -0.73 -23.51 14.44
N ALA A 95 -1.50 -22.84 15.31
CA ALA A 95 -2.40 -23.50 16.25
C ALA A 95 -3.69 -24.05 15.60
N THR A 96 -4.18 -23.40 14.55
CA THR A 96 -5.51 -23.69 13.96
C THR A 96 -5.43 -24.37 12.59
N GLY A 97 -4.34 -24.15 11.85
CA GLY A 97 -4.23 -24.55 10.46
C GLY A 97 -4.96 -23.63 9.47
N THR A 98 -5.47 -22.47 9.91
CA THR A 98 -6.05 -21.45 9.02
C THR A 98 -4.98 -20.90 8.07
N ASP A 99 -5.36 -20.61 6.83
CA ASP A 99 -4.45 -20.01 5.86
C ASP A 99 -4.30 -18.49 6.07
N GLU A 100 -3.34 -17.89 5.38
CA GLU A 100 -3.01 -16.46 5.54
C GLU A 100 -4.15 -15.52 5.12
N GLU A 101 -4.97 -15.93 4.15
CA GLU A 101 -6.05 -15.10 3.60
C GLU A 101 -7.18 -14.90 4.63
N ASP A 102 -7.55 -15.98 5.34
CA ASP A 102 -8.64 -15.97 6.32
C ASP A 102 -8.16 -15.65 7.75
N ALA A 103 -6.87 -15.85 8.07
CA ALA A 103 -6.33 -15.80 9.43
C ALA A 103 -6.66 -14.53 10.22
N LEU A 104 -6.62 -13.35 9.60
CA LEU A 104 -6.90 -12.10 10.31
C LEU A 104 -8.38 -12.01 10.73
N GLY A 105 -9.29 -12.40 9.84
CA GLY A 105 -10.73 -12.37 10.11
C GLY A 105 -11.12 -13.38 11.20
N ASP A 106 -10.61 -14.60 11.08
CA ASP A 106 -10.85 -15.68 12.04
C ASP A 106 -10.30 -15.33 13.43
N LEU A 107 -9.08 -14.79 13.51
CA LEU A 107 -8.50 -14.36 14.78
C LEU A 107 -9.33 -13.27 15.45
N LEU A 108 -9.85 -12.29 14.70
CA LEU A 108 -10.73 -11.26 15.25
C LEU A 108 -12.03 -11.85 15.80
N GLY A 109 -12.63 -12.82 15.10
CA GLY A 109 -13.81 -13.54 15.59
C GLY A 109 -13.53 -14.33 16.88
N ASP A 110 -12.38 -15.00 16.95
CA ASP A 110 -11.96 -15.73 18.14
C ASP A 110 -11.64 -14.80 19.33
N LEU A 111 -11.10 -13.61 19.09
CA LEU A 111 -10.89 -12.60 20.13
C LEU A 111 -12.21 -12.06 20.69
N MET A 112 -13.25 -11.90 19.86
CA MET A 112 -14.60 -11.56 20.35
C MET A 112 -15.15 -12.67 21.26
N HIS A 113 -15.01 -13.92 20.82
CA HIS A 113 -15.38 -15.10 21.62
C HIS A 113 -14.59 -15.25 22.91
N TRP A 114 -13.32 -14.85 22.92
CA TRP A 114 -12.48 -14.79 24.11
C TRP A 114 -12.95 -13.68 25.06
N ALA A 115 -13.30 -12.51 24.54
CA ALA A 115 -13.78 -11.38 25.33
C ALA A 115 -15.07 -11.72 26.10
N ASP A 116 -16.05 -12.36 25.44
CA ASP A 116 -17.27 -12.86 26.07
C ASP A 116 -16.98 -13.78 27.27
N ARG A 117 -16.03 -14.71 27.10
CA ARG A 117 -15.67 -15.71 28.12
C ARG A 117 -14.84 -15.14 29.27
N ASN A 118 -14.16 -14.02 29.06
CA ASN A 118 -13.28 -13.39 30.04
C ASN A 118 -13.85 -12.07 30.60
N ASN A 119 -15.11 -11.74 30.29
CA ASN A 119 -15.80 -10.55 30.74
C ASN A 119 -15.08 -9.24 30.32
N PHE A 120 -14.64 -9.19 29.08
CA PHE A 120 -14.12 -7.99 28.42
C PHE A 120 -15.14 -7.44 27.41
N ASP A 121 -15.25 -6.12 27.33
CA ASP A 121 -16.04 -5.44 26.29
C ASP A 121 -15.18 -5.23 25.05
N PHE A 122 -15.40 -6.08 24.03
CA PHE A 122 -14.65 -6.06 22.79
C PHE A 122 -14.87 -4.76 22.00
N GLU A 123 -16.09 -4.23 21.96
CA GLU A 123 -16.41 -3.02 21.20
C GLU A 123 -15.70 -1.80 21.80
N SER A 124 -15.74 -1.65 23.13
CA SER A 124 -15.00 -0.59 23.82
C SER A 124 -13.48 -0.71 23.60
N ALA A 125 -12.93 -1.92 23.56
CA ALA A 125 -11.51 -2.14 23.28
C ALA A 125 -11.16 -1.79 21.83
N LEU A 126 -12.02 -2.16 20.87
CA LEU A 126 -11.86 -1.87 19.46
C LEU A 126 -11.94 -0.36 19.20
N ASP A 127 -12.89 0.34 19.82
CA ASP A 127 -13.01 1.80 19.71
C ASP A 127 -11.74 2.50 20.19
N ARG A 128 -11.19 2.07 21.32
CA ARG A 128 -9.90 2.57 21.82
C ARG A 128 -8.75 2.27 20.86
N ALA A 129 -8.68 1.06 20.31
CA ALA A 129 -7.66 0.68 19.34
C ALA A 129 -7.73 1.54 18.06
N ARG A 130 -8.95 1.85 17.58
CA ARG A 130 -9.16 2.76 16.44
C ARG A 130 -8.66 4.17 16.75
N CYS A 131 -8.94 4.70 17.95
CA CYS A 131 -8.41 6.00 18.38
C CYS A 131 -6.89 6.01 18.39
N HIS A 132 -6.26 4.99 19.01
CA HIS A 132 -4.79 4.90 19.04
C HIS A 132 -4.20 4.81 17.64
N TYR A 133 -4.75 3.96 16.76
CA TYR A 133 -4.26 3.84 15.38
C TYR A 133 -4.29 5.20 14.67
N VAL A 134 -5.37 5.96 14.79
CA VAL A 134 -5.48 7.31 14.19
C VAL A 134 -4.41 8.26 14.73
N GLU A 135 -4.14 8.22 16.04
CA GLU A 135 -3.11 9.06 16.67
C GLU A 135 -1.69 8.65 16.24
N GLU A 136 -1.38 7.34 16.25
CA GLU A 136 -0.08 6.76 15.90
C GLU A 136 0.26 6.89 14.40
N THR A 137 -0.76 7.14 13.57
CA THR A 137 -0.62 7.31 12.11
C THR A 137 -0.87 8.73 11.63
N ALA A 138 -1.28 9.64 12.52
CA ALA A 138 -1.41 11.04 12.16
C ALA A 138 -0.02 11.61 11.87
N GLY A 139 0.19 12.13 10.66
CA GLY A 139 1.42 12.86 10.35
C GLY A 139 1.55 14.06 11.27
N ASP A 140 2.78 14.37 11.70
CA ASP A 140 3.08 15.62 12.38
C ASP A 140 2.54 16.76 11.51
N GLY A 141 1.46 17.41 11.96
CA GLY A 141 0.89 18.59 11.34
C GLY A 141 1.86 19.76 11.49
N GLY A 142 2.98 19.70 10.79
CA GLY A 142 3.98 20.75 10.65
C GLY A 142 3.46 21.87 9.76
N ALA A 143 2.36 22.52 10.16
CA ALA A 143 2.10 23.88 9.75
C ALA A 143 2.94 24.81 10.64
N LYS A 144 4.15 25.12 10.15
CA LYS A 144 4.88 26.33 10.52
C LYS A 144 5.13 27.15 9.26
#